data_AF-A0A2C9LGB8-F1
#
_entry.id   AF-A0A2C9LGB8-F1
#
_cell.length_a   1.000
_cell.length_b   1.000
_cell.length_c   1.000
_cell.angle_alpha   90.00
_cell.angle_beta   90.00
_cell.angle_gamma   90.00
#
_symmetry.space_group_name_H-M   'P 1'
#
loop_
_entity.id
_entity.type
_entity.pdbx_description
1 polymer ?
#
loop_
_entity_poly.entity_id
_entity_poly.type
_entity_poly.pdbx_seq_one_letter_code
_entity_poly.pdbx_strand_id
1 'polypeptide(L)'
;MAALISVPLKKTYEVDLVKPLRTFIQNTFTQANSDDYNQALSEFNKLRNTMITKSVDKHESALEVLYRYYDQLVAIENKLPIAENQ
;
A
#
# COMPACT_ATOMS: atom_id res chain seq x y z
N MET A 1 37.09 0.95 15.16
CA MET A 1 35.65 0.66 15.38
C MET A 1 34.89 1.25 14.22
N ALA A 2 34.24 0.44 13.38
CA ALA A 2 33.44 0.96 12.29
C ALA A 2 32.11 1.45 12.86
N ALA A 3 31.88 2.77 12.84
CA ALA A 3 30.59 3.36 13.14
C ALA A 3 29.85 3.58 11.82
N LEU A 4 29.00 2.62 11.45
CA LEU A 4 28.10 2.81 10.32
C LEU A 4 26.89 3.63 10.78
N ILE A 5 26.50 4.62 9.98
CA ILE A 5 25.32 5.44 10.22
C ILE A 5 24.10 4.66 9.71
N SER A 6 23.02 4.67 10.48
CA SER A 6 21.73 4.09 10.08
C SER A 6 20.61 5.10 10.31
N VAL A 7 19.52 4.95 9.57
CA VAL A 7 18.35 5.83 9.67
C VAL A 7 17.19 5.03 10.29
N PRO A 8 16.53 5.56 11.34
CA PRO A 8 15.35 4.91 11.90
C PRO A 8 14.17 4.98 10.93
N LEU A 9 13.31 3.97 10.99
CA LEU A 9 12.12 3.90 10.14
C LEU A 9 11.06 4.91 10.56
N LYS A 10 10.31 5.41 9.58
CA LYS A 10 9.15 6.27 9.82
C LYS A 10 8.03 5.47 10.46
N LYS A 11 7.33 6.09 11.42
CA LYS A 11 6.13 5.51 12.05
C LYS A 11 4.89 5.95 11.28
N THR A 12 3.89 5.06 11.23
CA THR A 12 2.58 5.32 10.62
C THR A 12 1.50 4.56 11.37
N TYR A 13 0.26 5.05 11.30
CA TYR A 13 -0.91 4.40 11.88
C TYR A 13 -1.61 3.50 10.86
N GLU A 14 -2.43 2.58 11.36
CA GLU A 14 -3.36 1.80 10.54
C GLU A 14 -4.38 2.73 9.86
N VAL A 15 -4.70 2.44 8.60
CA VAL A 15 -5.72 3.16 7.83
C VAL A 15 -6.49 2.13 7.01
N ASP A 16 -7.76 2.41 6.75
CA ASP A 16 -8.57 1.61 5.83
C ASP A 16 -8.38 2.11 4.39
N LEU A 17 -7.68 1.31 3.57
CA LEU A 17 -7.53 1.59 2.14
C LEU A 17 -8.67 1.04 1.29
N VAL A 18 -9.44 0.07 1.78
CA VAL A 18 -10.43 -0.66 0.97
C VAL A 18 -11.59 0.27 0.63
N LYS A 19 -12.17 0.92 1.64
CA LYS A 19 -13.33 1.79 1.45
C LYS A 19 -13.09 2.93 0.45
N PRO A 20 -12.06 3.79 0.61
CA PRO A 20 -11.86 4.92 -0.32
C PRO A 20 -11.55 4.46 -1.75
N LEU A 21 -10.75 3.40 -1.93
CA LEU A 21 -10.40 2.91 -3.26
C LEU A 21 -11.59 2.25 -3.97
N ARG A 22 -12.41 1.48 -3.24
CA ARG A 22 -13.63 0.88 -3.80
C ARG A 22 -14.62 1.96 -4.25
N THR A 23 -14.84 2.98 -3.40
CA THR A 23 -15.71 4.11 -3.74
C THR A 23 -15.19 4.87 -4.96
N PHE A 24 -13.87 5.09 -5.04
CA PHE A 24 -13.28 5.74 -6.21
C PHE A 24 -13.49 4.93 -7.50
N ILE A 25 -13.25 3.61 -7.47
CA ILE A 25 -13.45 2.73 -8.62
C ILE A 25 -14.91 2.77 -9.08
N GLN A 26 -15.85 2.64 -8.16
CA GLN A 26 -17.28 2.68 -8.46
C GLN A 26 -17.72 4.01 -9.10
N ASN A 27 -17.17 5.13 -8.64
CA ASN A 27 -17.52 6.46 -9.14
C ASN A 27 -16.84 6.81 -10.48
N THR A 28 -15.65 6.25 -10.74
CA THR A 28 -14.83 6.61 -11.90
C THR A 28 -15.06 5.66 -13.08
N PHE A 29 -15.23 4.37 -12.81
CA PHE A 29 -15.31 3.34 -13.84
C PHE A 29 -16.73 2.75 -13.89
N THR A 30 -17.65 3.44 -14.55
CA THR A 30 -19.07 3.06 -14.66
C THR A 30 -19.31 1.68 -15.30
N GLN A 31 -18.36 1.16 -16.06
CA GLN A 31 -18.43 -0.17 -16.68
C GLN A 31 -17.80 -1.28 -15.83
N ALA A 32 -17.04 -0.92 -14.79
CA ALA A 32 -16.35 -1.88 -13.94
C ALA A 32 -17.17 -2.12 -12.67
N ASN A 33 -17.42 -3.39 -12.34
CA ASN A 33 -18.04 -3.71 -11.06
C ASN A 33 -17.00 -3.54 -9.94
N SER A 34 -17.26 -2.66 -8.99
CA SER A 34 -16.35 -2.42 -7.87
C SER A 34 -16.14 -3.66 -7.00
N ASP A 35 -17.10 -4.58 -7.02
CA ASP A 35 -17.00 -5.84 -6.29
C ASP A 35 -15.92 -6.79 -6.82
N ASP A 36 -15.62 -6.71 -8.11
CA ASP A 36 -14.57 -7.55 -8.74
C ASP A 36 -13.18 -7.24 -8.17
N TYR A 37 -12.99 -6.05 -7.61
CA TYR A 37 -11.73 -5.59 -7.03
C TYR A 37 -11.66 -5.75 -5.51
N ASN A 38 -12.75 -6.11 -4.82
CA ASN A 38 -12.79 -6.18 -3.35
C ASN A 38 -11.70 -7.09 -2.78
N GLN A 39 -11.45 -8.23 -3.42
CA GLN A 39 -10.38 -9.14 -2.98
C GLN A 39 -9.01 -8.47 -3.11
N ALA A 40 -8.70 -7.89 -4.26
CA ALA A 40 -7.42 -7.22 -4.50
C ALA A 40 -7.20 -6.04 -3.54
N LEU A 41 -8.25 -5.25 -3.27
CA LEU A 41 -8.21 -4.16 -2.31
C LEU A 41 -7.99 -4.65 -0.87
N SER A 42 -8.65 -5.73 -0.47
CA SER A 42 -8.47 -6.37 0.84
C SER A 42 -7.05 -6.92 1.02
N GLU A 43 -6.52 -7.60 0.00
CA GLU A 43 -5.14 -8.08 -0.02
C GLU A 43 -4.12 -6.94 0.04
N PHE A 44 -4.37 -5.83 -0.66
CA PHE A 44 -3.52 -4.65 -0.59
C PHE A 44 -3.54 -3.99 0.80
N ASN A 45 -4.71 -3.88 1.43
CA ASN A 45 -4.83 -3.37 2.79
C ASN A 45 -4.10 -4.27 3.81
N LYS A 46 -4.22 -5.59 3.64
CA LYS A 46 -3.48 -6.58 4.44
C LYS A 46 -1.97 -6.47 4.23
N LEU A 47 -1.52 -6.26 3.00
CA LEU A 47 -0.10 -6.05 2.68
C LEU A 47 0.45 -4.80 3.39
N ARG A 48 -0.29 -3.69 3.38
CA ARG A 48 0.09 -2.48 4.15
C ARG A 48 0.24 -2.79 5.64
N ASN A 49 -0.74 -3.44 6.24
CA ASN A 49 -0.72 -3.77 7.66
C ASN A 49 0.44 -4.71 8.00
N THR A 50 0.73 -5.67 7.11
CA THR A 50 1.88 -6.57 7.23
C THR A 50 3.21 -5.82 7.13
N MET A 51 3.31 -4.84 6.23
CA MET A 51 4.49 -3.99 6.10
C MET A 51 4.75 -3.23 7.40
N ILE A 52 3.71 -2.62 7.99
CA ILE A 52 3.84 -1.87 9.24
C ILE A 52 4.35 -2.78 10.37
N THR A 53 3.76 -3.96 10.54
CA THR A 53 4.11 -4.87 11.63
C THR A 53 5.48 -5.51 11.45
N LYS A 54 5.87 -5.88 10.22
CA LYS A 54 7.15 -6.54 9.95
C LYS A 54 8.33 -5.57 9.76
N SER A 55 8.07 -4.31 9.42
CA SER A 55 9.14 -3.35 9.10
C SER A 55 10.15 -3.14 10.23
N VAL A 56 9.78 -3.42 11.49
CA VAL A 56 10.68 -3.31 12.65
C VAL A 56 11.75 -4.40 12.71
N ASP A 57 11.56 -5.51 11.98
CA ASP A 57 12.48 -6.63 11.95
C ASP A 57 13.64 -6.34 10.98
N LYS A 58 14.88 -6.43 11.47
CA LYS A 58 16.10 -6.18 10.67
C LYS A 58 16.51 -7.42 9.85
N HIS A 59 15.56 -8.00 9.11
CA HIS A 59 15.77 -9.18 8.28
C HIS A 59 15.33 -8.92 6.83
N GLU A 60 15.94 -9.62 5.87
CA GLU A 60 15.66 -9.45 4.43
C GLU A 60 14.17 -9.65 4.09
N SER A 61 13.52 -10.63 4.71
CA SER A 61 12.08 -10.88 4.55
C SER A 61 11.18 -9.70 4.97
N ALA A 62 11.63 -8.82 5.87
CA ALA A 62 10.91 -7.58 6.18
C ALA A 62 11.08 -6.54 5.08
N LEU A 63 12.28 -6.47 4.47
CA LEU A 63 12.54 -5.62 3.31
C LEU A 63 11.73 -6.06 2.09
N GLU A 64 11.60 -7.37 1.84
CA GLU A 64 10.77 -7.90 0.74
C GLU A 64 9.31 -7.45 0.85
N VAL A 65 8.75 -7.43 2.06
CA VAL A 65 7.38 -6.95 2.29
C VAL A 65 7.28 -5.44 2.04
N LEU A 66 8.29 -4.67 2.46
CA LEU A 66 8.36 -3.24 2.21
C LEU A 66 8.46 -2.93 0.71
N TYR A 67 9.33 -3.63 -0.02
CA TYR A 67 9.48 -3.48 -1.46
C TYR A 67 8.20 -3.87 -2.20
N ARG A 68 7.58 -5.01 -1.85
CA ARG A 68 6.31 -5.41 -2.45
C ARG A 68 5.21 -4.38 -2.21
N TYR A 69 5.14 -3.79 -1.01
CA TYR A 69 4.18 -2.73 -0.73
C TYR A 69 4.45 -1.46 -1.57
N TYR A 70 5.72 -1.07 -1.72
CA TYR A 70 6.13 0.04 -2.58
C TYR A 70 5.76 -0.21 -4.05
N ASP A 71 6.07 -1.39 -4.59
CA ASP A 71 5.75 -1.74 -5.98
C ASP A 71 4.24 -1.68 -6.26
N GLN A 72 3.42 -2.13 -5.30
CA GLN A 72 1.97 -2.02 -5.43
C GLN A 72 1.48 -0.58 -5.44
N LEU A 73 2.07 0.32 -4.64
CA LEU A 73 1.73 1.75 -4.66
C LEU A 73 2.02 2.36 -6.05
N VAL A 74 3.21 2.10 -6.59
CA VAL A 74 3.62 2.60 -7.92
C VAL A 74 2.73 2.02 -9.03
N ALA A 75 2.37 0.73 -8.94
CA ALA A 75 1.49 0.10 -9.91
C ALA A 75 0.05 0.65 -9.86
N ILE A 76 -0.43 1.10 -8.69
CA ILE A 76 -1.76 1.70 -8.51
C ILE A 76 -1.80 3.14 -9.02
N GLU A 77 -0.74 3.91 -8.80
CA GLU A 77 -0.66 5.33 -9.24
C GLU A 77 -0.95 5.48 -10.74
N ASN A 78 -0.47 4.55 -11.56
CA ASN A 78 -0.70 4.57 -13.01
C ASN A 78 -2.13 4.15 -13.42
N LYS A 79 -2.90 3.51 -12.52
CA LYS A 79 -4.23 2.96 -12.79
C LYS A 79 -5.36 3.84 -12.28
N LEU A 80 -5.10 4.58 -11.21
CA LEU A 80 -6.07 5.46 -10.59
C LEU A 80 -5.63 6.90 -10.89
N PRO A 81 -6.39 7.68 -11.67
CA PRO A 81 -6.11 9.09 -11.91
C PRO A 81 -6.40 9.91 -10.64
N ILE A 82 -5.67 9.65 -9.56
CA ILE A 82 -5.80 10.32 -8.26
C ILE A 82 -5.30 11.77 -8.35
N ALA A 83 -4.51 12.09 -9.38
CA ALA A 83 -3.82 13.36 -9.54
C ALA A 83 -4.70 14.56 -9.97
N GLU A 84 -6.00 14.39 -10.26
CA GLU A 84 -6.75 15.43 -11.00
C GLU A 84 -7.94 16.11 -10.29
N ASN A 85 -8.16 15.94 -8.99
CA ASN A 85 -9.24 16.68 -8.28
C ASN A 85 -8.84 17.23 -6.90
N GLN A 86 -7.84 18.11 -6.84
CA GLN A 86 -7.72 19.12 -5.78
C GLN A 86 -8.06 20.50 -6.31
#